data_AF-A0A2S1LFX6-F1
#
_entry.id   AF-A0A2S1LFX6-F1
#
_cell.length_a   1.000
_cell.length_b   1.000
_cell.length_c   1.000
_cell.angle_alpha   90.00
_cell.angle_beta   90.00
_cell.angle_gamma   90.00
#
_symmetry.space_group_name_H-M   'P 1'
#
loop_
_entity.id
_entity.type
_entity.pdbx_description
1 polymer ?
#
loop_
_entity_poly.entity_id
_entity_poly.type
_entity_poly.pdbx_seq_one_letter_code
_entity_poly.pdbx_strand_id
1 'polypeptide(L)'
;MSKREKIDELPIYKKAELLFQLVESLVGILPEDDDYLEASKDFMLADAMILPAKIAGAEAGNLYSIKMQNAAIIREHAMSLYVQVGSLRFNENFSDVEYALLIRRELEEFRGLFVQWIAGFDASDHIWAEWGLFNPPGTLPPSLLDDLAEGLFNFDDVFDDFDEDIDDEFEDDEE
;
A
#
# COMPACT_ATOMS: atom_id res chain seq x y z
N MET A 1 -16.82 -22.40 8.28
CA MET A 1 -15.49 -21.80 8.22
C MET A 1 -15.53 -20.45 8.93
N SER A 2 -14.72 -20.29 9.99
CA SER A 2 -14.60 -19.05 10.77
C SER A 2 -13.98 -17.93 9.94
N LYS A 3 -14.12 -16.66 10.36
CA LYS A 3 -13.44 -15.53 9.70
C LYS A 3 -11.93 -15.74 9.65
N ARG A 4 -11.33 -16.28 10.73
CA ARG A 4 -9.90 -16.57 10.80
C ARG A 4 -9.49 -17.62 9.76
N GLU A 5 -10.22 -18.72 9.66
CA GLU A 5 -9.93 -19.78 8.68
C GLU A 5 -9.97 -19.26 7.24
N LYS A 6 -10.88 -18.33 6.91
CA LYS A 6 -10.93 -17.70 5.57
C LYS A 6 -9.69 -16.84 5.29
N ILE A 7 -9.19 -16.11 6.29
CA ILE A 7 -7.98 -15.28 6.16
C ILE A 7 -6.78 -16.19 5.92
N ASP A 8 -6.67 -17.28 6.68
CA ASP A 8 -5.56 -18.23 6.58
C ASP A 8 -5.50 -18.92 5.22
N GLU A 9 -6.62 -18.96 4.49
CA GLU A 9 -6.69 -19.50 3.13
C GLU A 9 -6.23 -18.52 2.05
N LEU A 10 -6.20 -17.21 2.33
CA LEU A 10 -5.85 -16.19 1.35
C LEU A 10 -4.41 -16.37 0.84
N PRO A 11 -4.19 -16.39 -0.49
CA PRO A 11 -2.85 -16.52 -1.05
C PRO A 11 -1.87 -15.45 -0.57
N ILE A 12 -2.32 -14.19 -0.49
CA ILE A 12 -1.50 -13.07 -0.03
C ILE A 12 -1.12 -13.23 1.45
N TYR A 13 -2.03 -13.73 2.28
CA TYR A 13 -1.78 -13.94 3.71
C TYR A 13 -0.74 -15.04 3.93
N LYS A 14 -0.90 -16.19 3.25
CA LYS A 14 0.10 -17.27 3.29
C LYS A 14 1.48 -16.81 2.82
N LYS A 15 1.52 -15.98 1.77
CA LYS A 15 2.79 -15.43 1.27
C LYS A 15 3.41 -14.45 2.27
N ALA A 16 2.61 -13.64 2.98
CA ALA A 16 3.08 -12.76 4.04
C ALA A 16 3.66 -13.55 5.23
N GLU A 17 3.02 -14.65 5.64
CA GLU A 17 3.54 -15.54 6.70
C GLU A 17 4.85 -16.21 6.28
N LEU A 18 4.95 -16.66 5.02
CA LEU A 18 6.20 -17.19 4.48
C LEU A 18 7.32 -16.14 4.52
N LEU A 19 7.03 -14.90 4.10
CA LEU A 19 8.00 -13.79 4.15
C LEU A 19 8.48 -13.54 5.58
N PHE A 20 7.57 -13.53 6.56
CA PHE A 20 7.93 -13.39 7.96
C PHE A 20 8.88 -14.49 8.43
N GLN A 21 8.58 -15.76 8.13
CA GLN A 21 9.45 -16.89 8.49
C GLN A 21 10.83 -16.84 7.83
N LEU A 22 10.90 -16.42 6.57
CA LEU A 22 12.17 -16.26 5.86
C LEU A 22 13.01 -15.14 6.45
N VAL A 23 12.38 -14.03 6.85
CA VAL A 23 13.06 -12.91 7.50
C VAL A 23 13.54 -13.27 8.90
N GLU A 24 12.73 -13.98 9.70
CA GLU A 24 13.17 -14.50 11.00
C GLU A 24 14.41 -15.39 10.86
N SER A 25 14.39 -16.26 9.85
CA SER A 25 15.52 -17.15 9.56
C SER A 25 16.77 -16.39 9.09
N LEU A 26 16.61 -15.37 8.23
CA LEU A 26 17.70 -14.50 7.80
C LEU A 26 18.31 -13.74 8.98
N VAL A 27 17.48 -13.13 9.82
CA VAL A 27 17.92 -12.37 11.00
C VAL A 27 18.67 -13.27 12.00
N GLY A 28 18.22 -14.51 12.17
CA GLY A 28 18.89 -15.48 13.05
C GLY A 28 20.28 -15.94 12.60
N ILE A 29 20.67 -15.68 11.34
CA ILE A 29 22.02 -16.00 10.83
C ILE A 29 22.92 -14.77 10.66
N LEU A 30 22.39 -13.55 10.86
CA LEU A 30 23.18 -12.33 10.74
C LEU A 30 24.17 -12.19 11.90
N PRO A 31 25.43 -11.76 11.64
CA PRO A 31 26.42 -11.47 12.67
C PRO A 31 25.89 -10.51 13.75
N GLU A 32 26.29 -10.73 15.00
CA GLU A 32 25.93 -9.90 16.16
C GLU A 32 27.02 -8.85 16.50
N ASP A 33 28.22 -8.99 15.92
CA ASP A 33 29.37 -8.10 16.13
C ASP A 33 29.43 -6.93 15.13
N ASP A 34 28.35 -6.71 14.38
CA ASP A 34 28.19 -5.59 13.45
C ASP A 34 26.96 -4.76 13.84
N ASP A 35 27.20 -3.56 14.38
CA ASP A 35 26.15 -2.65 14.87
C ASP A 35 25.10 -2.31 13.80
N TYR A 36 25.51 -2.22 12.53
CA TYR A 36 24.60 -1.92 11.42
C TYR A 36 23.69 -3.10 11.11
N LEU A 37 24.24 -4.31 11.09
CA LEU A 37 23.45 -5.53 10.90
C LEU A 37 22.50 -5.75 12.07
N GLU A 38 22.96 -5.52 13.30
CA GLU A 38 22.12 -5.65 14.49
C GLU A 38 20.93 -4.69 14.46
N ALA A 39 21.17 -3.41 14.15
CA ALA A 39 20.07 -2.45 13.99
C ALA A 39 19.12 -2.83 12.83
N SER A 40 19.66 -3.40 11.74
CA SER A 40 18.87 -3.82 10.59
C SER A 40 17.93 -5.00 10.89
N LYS A 41 18.27 -5.86 11.86
CA LYS A 41 17.43 -7.01 12.26
C LYS A 41 16.05 -6.57 12.71
N ASP A 42 15.99 -5.60 13.63
CA ASP A 42 14.74 -5.11 14.22
C ASP A 42 13.83 -4.49 13.15
N PHE A 43 14.40 -3.72 12.23
CA PHE A 43 13.63 -3.11 11.15
C PHE A 43 13.05 -4.15 10.19
N MET A 44 13.85 -5.16 9.79
CA MET A 44 13.37 -6.21 8.89
C MET A 44 12.28 -7.05 9.54
N LEU A 45 12.45 -7.43 10.81
CA LEU A 45 11.44 -8.19 11.56
C LEU A 45 10.14 -7.40 11.71
N ALA A 46 10.23 -6.11 12.06
CA ALA A 46 9.08 -5.24 12.18
C ALA A 46 8.32 -5.12 10.85
N ASP A 47 9.03 -4.87 9.76
CA ASP A 47 8.42 -4.76 8.43
C ASP A 47 7.73 -6.05 8.01
N ALA A 48 8.39 -7.20 8.20
CA ALA A 48 7.84 -8.50 7.82
C ALA A 48 6.62 -8.89 8.67
N MET A 49 6.63 -8.59 9.98
CA MET A 49 5.51 -8.87 10.89
C MET A 49 4.26 -8.06 10.56
N ILE A 50 4.42 -6.83 10.06
CA ILE A 50 3.29 -5.94 9.75
C ILE A 50 2.46 -6.46 8.57
N LEU A 51 3.08 -7.12 7.59
CA LEU A 51 2.39 -7.64 6.40
C LEU A 51 1.19 -8.54 6.75
N PRO A 52 1.35 -9.69 7.44
CA PRO A 52 0.21 -10.55 7.77
C PRO A 52 -0.77 -9.88 8.75
N ALA A 53 -0.27 -9.07 9.68
CA ALA A 53 -1.12 -8.38 10.67
C ALA A 53 -2.10 -7.41 10.01
N LYS A 54 -1.65 -6.65 9.01
CA LYS A 54 -2.50 -5.67 8.29
C LYS A 54 -3.42 -6.34 7.27
N ILE A 55 -3.02 -7.46 6.68
CA ILE A 55 -3.93 -8.27 5.86
C ILE A 55 -5.09 -8.77 6.73
N ALA A 56 -4.79 -9.36 7.89
CA ALA A 56 -5.84 -9.81 8.82
C ALA A 56 -6.74 -8.65 9.30
N GLY A 57 -6.15 -7.48 9.57
CA GLY A 57 -6.88 -6.26 9.93
C GLY A 57 -7.82 -5.77 8.83
N ALA A 58 -7.37 -5.78 7.57
CA ALA A 58 -8.19 -5.43 6.43
C ALA A 58 -9.37 -6.39 6.22
N GLU A 59 -9.16 -7.69 6.45
CA GLU A 59 -10.19 -8.74 6.28
C GLU A 59 -11.17 -8.84 7.47
N ALA A 60 -10.87 -8.19 8.60
CA ALA A 60 -11.77 -8.18 9.76
C ALA A 60 -13.07 -7.39 9.50
N GLY A 61 -13.00 -6.37 8.63
CA GLY A 61 -14.11 -5.50 8.22
C GLY A 61 -14.28 -5.40 6.71
N ASN A 62 -15.30 -4.66 6.26
CA ASN A 62 -15.62 -4.54 4.83
C ASN A 62 -15.34 -3.15 4.25
N LEU A 63 -15.20 -2.13 5.10
CA LEU A 63 -15.05 -0.74 4.68
C LEU A 63 -13.82 -0.52 3.79
N TYR A 64 -14.07 -0.06 2.57
CA TYR A 64 -13.08 0.24 1.54
C TYR A 64 -11.96 1.14 2.05
N SER A 65 -12.30 2.26 2.69
CA SER A 65 -11.31 3.24 3.16
C SER A 65 -10.35 2.64 4.20
N ILE A 66 -10.85 1.77 5.08
CA ILE A 66 -10.04 1.05 6.07
C ILE A 66 -9.16 -0.01 5.38
N LYS A 67 -9.71 -0.75 4.41
CA LYS A 67 -8.96 -1.73 3.63
C LYS A 67 -7.82 -1.08 2.85
N MET A 68 -8.08 0.04 2.21
CA MET A 68 -7.08 0.83 1.49
C MET A 68 -6.01 1.42 2.42
N GLN A 69 -6.39 1.89 3.62
CA GLN A 69 -5.42 2.31 4.63
C GLN A 69 -4.47 1.17 5.03
N ASN A 70 -5.00 -0.02 5.30
CA ASN A 70 -4.17 -1.19 5.61
C ASN A 70 -3.28 -1.57 4.41
N ALA A 71 -3.81 -1.51 3.19
CA ALA A 71 -3.05 -1.78 1.96
C ALA A 71 -1.88 -0.78 1.78
N ALA A 72 -2.08 0.50 2.10
CA ALA A 72 -1.01 1.50 2.07
C ALA A 72 0.11 1.17 3.07
N ILE A 73 -0.24 0.78 4.30
CA ILE A 73 0.74 0.36 5.31
C ILE A 73 1.49 -0.89 4.84
N ILE A 74 0.78 -1.91 4.33
CA ILE A 74 1.40 -3.13 3.78
C ILE A 74 2.42 -2.78 2.69
N ARG A 75 2.04 -1.88 1.76
CA ARG A 75 2.93 -1.44 0.68
C ARG A 75 4.19 -0.77 1.21
N GLU A 76 4.06 0.12 2.20
CA GLU A 76 5.19 0.81 2.82
C GLU A 76 6.19 -0.20 3.41
N HIS A 77 5.71 -1.10 4.27
CA HIS A 77 6.57 -2.09 4.92
C HIS A 77 7.16 -3.09 3.92
N ALA A 78 6.41 -3.51 2.89
CA ALA A 78 6.95 -4.38 1.84
C ALA A 78 8.10 -3.71 1.06
N MET A 79 7.97 -2.42 0.76
CA MET A 79 9.01 -1.64 0.06
C MET A 79 10.23 -1.41 0.96
N SER A 80 10.01 -1.06 2.23
CA SER A 80 11.07 -0.92 3.23
C SER A 80 11.85 -2.23 3.40
N LEU A 81 11.16 -3.36 3.56
CA LEU A 81 11.77 -4.68 3.67
C LEU A 81 12.59 -5.04 2.43
N TYR A 82 12.07 -4.77 1.23
CA TYR A 82 12.78 -5.02 -0.03
C TYR A 82 14.11 -4.25 -0.12
N VAL A 83 14.11 -3.00 0.34
CA VAL A 83 15.31 -2.15 0.41
C VAL A 83 16.29 -2.69 1.44
N GLN A 84 15.84 -2.92 2.68
CA GLN A 84 16.70 -3.38 3.79
C GLN A 84 17.37 -4.71 3.47
N VAL A 85 16.60 -5.73 3.06
CA VAL A 85 17.15 -7.05 2.66
C VAL A 85 18.11 -6.90 1.48
N GLY A 86 17.78 -6.01 0.53
CA GLY A 86 18.63 -5.70 -0.61
C GLY A 86 19.99 -5.11 -0.25
N SER A 87 20.00 -4.26 0.77
CA SER A 87 21.18 -3.52 1.23
C SER A 87 22.19 -4.41 1.94
N LEU A 88 21.77 -5.54 2.53
CA LEU A 88 22.67 -6.49 3.20
C LEU A 88 23.81 -6.95 2.28
N ARG A 89 23.55 -7.09 0.99
CA ARG A 89 24.55 -7.53 -0.02
C ARG A 89 25.73 -6.57 -0.21
N PHE A 90 25.64 -5.36 0.34
CA PHE A 90 26.72 -4.38 0.30
C PHE A 90 27.51 -4.31 1.61
N ASN A 91 27.10 -5.06 2.65
CA ASN A 91 27.85 -5.18 3.88
C ASN A 91 28.86 -6.34 3.76
N GLU A 92 30.14 -6.07 4.05
CA GLU A 92 31.24 -7.04 3.90
C GLU A 92 31.11 -8.26 4.83
N ASN A 93 30.43 -8.10 5.96
CA ASN A 93 30.18 -9.15 6.95
C ASN A 93 28.95 -10.01 6.60
N PHE A 94 28.26 -9.72 5.50
CA PHE A 94 27.12 -10.51 5.03
C PHE A 94 27.49 -11.41 3.85
N SER A 95 27.58 -12.72 4.10
CA SER A 95 27.93 -13.72 3.09
C SER A 95 26.74 -14.32 2.33
N ASP A 96 25.54 -14.32 2.91
CA ASP A 96 24.39 -15.11 2.45
C ASP A 96 23.54 -14.37 1.41
N VAL A 97 24.21 -13.88 0.35
CA VAL A 97 23.61 -13.08 -0.73
C VAL A 97 22.43 -13.79 -1.41
N GLU A 98 22.50 -15.11 -1.58
CA GLU A 98 21.42 -15.91 -2.17
C GLU A 98 20.16 -15.93 -1.28
N TYR A 99 20.31 -15.85 0.04
CA TYR A 99 19.17 -15.75 0.95
C TYR A 99 18.46 -14.40 0.76
N ALA A 100 19.22 -13.31 0.70
CA ALA A 100 18.65 -11.99 0.42
C ALA A 100 17.93 -11.95 -0.95
N LEU A 101 18.48 -12.62 -1.97
CA LEU A 101 17.86 -12.74 -3.29
C LEU A 101 16.56 -13.57 -3.26
N LEU A 102 16.53 -14.66 -2.49
CA LEU A 102 15.33 -15.47 -2.25
C LEU A 102 14.20 -14.59 -1.69
N ILE A 103 14.44 -13.86 -0.60
CA ILE A 103 13.40 -13.01 0.01
C ILE A 103 12.91 -11.94 -0.98
N ARG A 104 13.81 -11.32 -1.76
CA ARG A 104 13.41 -10.33 -2.77
C ARG A 104 12.53 -10.92 -3.88
N ARG A 105 12.77 -12.17 -4.27
CA ARG A 105 11.90 -12.88 -5.22
C ARG A 105 10.53 -13.14 -4.62
N GLU A 106 10.48 -13.62 -3.38
CA GLU A 106 9.21 -13.87 -2.68
C GLU A 106 8.40 -12.56 -2.47
N LEU A 107 9.08 -11.42 -2.27
CA LEU A 107 8.46 -10.09 -2.22
C LEU A 107 7.85 -9.66 -3.56
N GLU A 108 8.47 -10.01 -4.70
CA GLU A 108 7.89 -9.72 -6.02
C GLU A 108 6.65 -10.59 -6.29
N GLU A 109 6.68 -11.87 -5.88
CA GLU A 109 5.49 -12.71 -5.92
C GLU A 109 4.38 -12.18 -5.00
N PHE A 110 4.75 -11.74 -3.79
CA PHE A 110 3.84 -11.08 -2.85
C PHE A 110 3.21 -9.83 -3.47
N ARG A 111 3.99 -8.99 -4.16
CA ARG A 111 3.48 -7.81 -4.87
C ARG A 111 2.41 -8.19 -5.91
N GLY A 112 2.62 -9.27 -6.66
CA GLY A 112 1.62 -9.79 -7.60
C GLY A 112 0.31 -10.16 -6.91
N LEU A 113 0.38 -10.87 -5.78
CA LEU A 113 -0.78 -11.23 -4.96
C LEU A 113 -1.44 -10.00 -4.32
N PHE A 114 -0.65 -9.02 -3.90
CA PHE A 114 -1.11 -7.76 -3.35
C PHE A 114 -1.97 -6.98 -4.34
N VAL A 115 -1.52 -6.85 -5.60
CA VAL A 115 -2.28 -6.18 -6.65
C VAL A 115 -3.62 -6.89 -6.91
N GLN A 116 -3.62 -8.22 -6.95
CA GLN A 116 -4.86 -9.00 -7.12
C GLN A 116 -5.81 -8.83 -5.93
N TRP A 117 -5.25 -8.76 -4.71
CA TRP A 117 -6.02 -8.61 -3.49
C TRP A 117 -6.72 -7.24 -3.40
N ILE A 118 -6.01 -6.14 -3.65
CA ILE A 118 -6.61 -4.79 -3.62
C ILE A 118 -7.66 -4.60 -4.73
N ALA A 119 -7.48 -5.26 -5.88
CA ALA A 119 -8.45 -5.21 -6.97
C ALA A 119 -9.80 -5.86 -6.61
N GLY A 120 -9.83 -6.69 -5.56
CA GLY A 120 -11.05 -7.31 -5.03
C GLY A 120 -11.81 -6.46 -4.00
N PHE A 121 -11.34 -5.25 -3.67
CA PHE A 121 -12.01 -4.40 -2.69
C PHE A 121 -13.28 -3.77 -3.27
N ASP A 122 -14.38 -3.83 -2.51
CA ASP A 122 -15.64 -3.19 -2.88
C ASP A 122 -15.58 -1.69 -2.58
N ALA A 123 -15.45 -0.88 -3.62
CA ALA A 123 -15.41 0.58 -3.52
C ALA A 123 -16.74 1.21 -3.09
N SER A 124 -17.86 0.48 -3.20
CA SER A 124 -19.17 1.03 -2.84
C SER A 124 -19.38 1.11 -1.32
N ASP A 125 -18.82 0.16 -0.55
CA ASP A 125 -18.88 0.12 0.91
C ASP A 125 -17.76 0.98 1.53
N HIS A 126 -17.94 2.31 1.50
CA HIS A 126 -16.94 3.26 2.03
C HIS A 126 -17.56 4.27 3.00
N ILE A 127 -16.71 4.79 3.88
CA ILE A 127 -16.99 6.01 4.66
C ILE A 127 -16.03 7.08 4.15
N TRP A 128 -16.52 8.31 4.05
CA TRP A 128 -15.71 9.47 3.66
C TRP A 128 -14.46 9.58 4.54
N ALA A 129 -13.30 9.56 3.91
CA ALA A 129 -12.01 9.72 4.53
C ALA A 129 -11.61 11.21 4.48
N GLU A 130 -11.61 11.86 5.64
CA GLU A 130 -11.34 13.30 5.77
C GLU A 130 -9.94 13.71 5.30
N TRP A 131 -8.99 12.77 5.31
CA TRP A 131 -7.62 13.01 4.82
C TRP A 131 -7.50 12.86 3.29
N GLY A 132 -8.59 12.50 2.60
CA GLY A 132 -8.67 12.41 1.14
C GLY A 132 -7.98 11.21 0.49
N LEU A 133 -7.11 10.48 1.22
CA LEU A 133 -6.25 9.45 0.65
C LEU A 133 -6.96 8.18 0.17
N PHE A 134 -8.12 7.85 0.74
CA PHE A 134 -8.77 6.55 0.57
C PHE A 134 -10.25 6.65 0.18
N ASN A 135 -10.66 7.79 -0.40
CA ASN A 135 -11.96 7.92 -1.02
C ASN A 135 -11.96 7.23 -2.38
N PRO A 136 -13.00 6.45 -2.73
CA PRO A 136 -13.08 5.87 -4.06
C PRO A 136 -13.08 6.94 -5.16
N PRO A 137 -12.47 6.67 -6.33
CA PRO A 137 -12.50 7.61 -7.46
C PRO A 137 -13.93 8.01 -7.84
N GLY A 138 -14.15 9.31 -8.05
CA GLY A 138 -15.45 9.84 -8.47
C GLY A 138 -16.48 10.00 -7.33
N THR A 139 -16.09 9.78 -6.07
CA THR A 139 -16.95 10.08 -4.92
C THR A 139 -16.85 11.55 -4.52
N LEU A 140 -17.97 12.13 -4.08
CA LEU A 140 -18.06 13.49 -3.58
C LEU A 140 -18.10 13.50 -2.05
N PRO A 141 -17.58 14.56 -1.40
CA PRO A 141 -17.73 14.71 0.04
C PRO A 141 -19.22 14.80 0.42
N PRO A 142 -19.62 14.24 1.57
CA PRO A 142 -20.99 14.34 2.06
C PRO A 142 -21.52 15.78 2.10
N SER A 143 -20.69 16.74 2.49
CA SER A 143 -21.09 18.16 2.53
C SER A 143 -21.50 18.71 1.17
N LEU A 144 -20.78 18.35 0.09
CA LEU A 144 -21.13 18.79 -1.26
C LEU A 144 -22.39 18.08 -1.77
N LEU A 145 -22.62 16.83 -1.37
CA LEU A 145 -23.86 16.14 -1.67
C LEU A 145 -25.06 16.80 -0.98
N ASP A 146 -24.89 17.26 0.26
CA ASP A 146 -25.90 18.02 1.01
C ASP A 146 -26.17 19.37 0.32
N ASP A 147 -25.13 20.12 -0.04
CA ASP A 147 -25.25 21.41 -0.75
C ASP A 147 -25.95 21.25 -2.11
N LEU A 148 -25.61 20.20 -2.87
CA LEU A 148 -26.28 19.87 -4.14
C LEU A 148 -27.75 19.50 -3.93
N ALA A 149 -28.06 18.72 -2.89
CA ALA A 149 -29.42 18.33 -2.55
C ALA A 149 -30.27 19.52 -2.10
N GLU A 150 -29.65 20.50 -1.44
CA GLU A 150 -30.30 21.75 -1.01
C GLU A 150 -30.33 22.83 -2.12
N GLY A 151 -29.75 22.55 -3.30
CA GLY A 151 -29.68 23.51 -4.41
C GLY A 151 -28.83 24.74 -4.09
N LEU A 152 -27.91 24.60 -3.13
CA LEU A 152 -26.99 25.66 -2.69
C LEU A 152 -25.74 25.77 -3.57
N PHE A 153 -25.50 24.76 -4.42
CA PHE A 153 -24.38 24.73 -5.36
C PHE A 153 -24.88 24.92 -6.80
N ASN A 154 -24.51 26.04 -7.42
CA ASN A 154 -24.76 26.30 -8.83
C ASN A 154 -23.52 25.94 -9.64
N PHE A 155 -23.65 25.02 -10.61
CA PHE A 155 -22.54 24.66 -11.49
C PHE A 155 -22.17 25.80 -12.44
N ASP A 156 -23.12 26.67 -12.82
CA ASP A 156 -22.86 27.79 -13.72
C ASP A 156 -21.84 28.77 -13.10
N ASP A 157 -21.88 28.98 -11.77
CA ASP A 157 -20.95 29.85 -11.04
C ASP A 157 -19.50 29.33 -11.05
N VAL A 158 -19.26 28.04 -11.33
CA VAL A 158 -17.93 27.42 -11.36
C VAL A 158 -17.33 27.40 -12.76
N PHE A 159 -18.17 27.31 -13.79
CA PHE A 159 -17.73 27.29 -15.19
C PHE A 159 -17.54 28.70 -15.77
N ASP A 160 -18.24 29.71 -15.25
CA ASP A 160 -18.02 31.11 -15.63
C ASP A 160 -16.56 31.58 -15.36
N ASP A 161 -15.90 31.06 -14.31
CA ASP A 161 -14.48 31.37 -14.00
C ASP A 161 -13.48 30.67 -14.94
N PHE A 162 -13.90 29.67 -15.72
CA PHE A 162 -13.02 28.88 -16.60
C PHE A 162 -13.02 29.37 -18.05
N ASP A 163 -14.08 30.05 -18.48
CA ASP A 163 -14.23 30.57 -19.85
C ASP A 163 -13.48 31.91 -20.07
N GLU A 164 -13.03 32.61 -19.01
CA GLU A 164 -12.31 33.90 -19.15
C GLU A 164 -10.84 33.77 -19.63
N ASP A 165 -10.22 32.58 -19.61
CA ASP A 165 -8.78 32.39 -19.88
C ASP A 165 -8.44 31.66 -21.20
N ILE A 166 -9.43 31.36 -22.07
CA ILE A 166 -9.21 30.55 -23.29
C ILE A 166 -9.06 31.38 -24.59
N ASP A 167 -9.29 32.70 -24.55
CA ASP A 167 -9.17 33.55 -25.73
C ASP A 167 -7.90 34.41 -25.69
N ASP A 168 -6.86 33.97 -26.41
CA ASP A 168 -5.88 34.80 -27.16
C ASP A 168 -4.47 34.17 -27.16
N GLU A 169 -4.17 33.25 -28.10
CA GLU A 169 -2.82 33.11 -28.73
C GLU A 169 -2.78 31.92 -29.72
N PHE A 170 -3.55 32.02 -30.82
CA PHE A 170 -3.22 31.28 -32.04
C PHE A 170 -3.47 32.20 -33.24
N GLU A 171 -2.59 33.18 -33.45
CA GLU A 171 -2.46 33.82 -34.76
C GLU A 171 -1.79 32.80 -35.71
N ASP A 172 -2.58 32.32 -36.67
CA ASP A 172 -2.13 31.49 -37.78
C ASP A 172 -1.08 32.24 -38.62
N ASP A 173 0.18 31.81 -38.55
CA ASP A 173 1.19 32.12 -39.56
C ASP A 173 0.90 31.27 -40.82
N GLU A 174 0.10 31.82 -41.75
CA GLU A 174 -0.06 31.28 -43.11
C GLU A 174 1.22 31.50 -43.94
N GLU A 175 1.77 30.42 -44.52
CA GLU A 175 2.82 30.41 -45.56
C GLU A 175 2.23 30.07 -46.94
#